data_AF-A0AAV5Q0C1-F1
#
_entry.id   AF-A0AAV5Q0C1-F1
#
_cell.length_a   1.000
_cell.length_b   1.000
_cell.length_c   1.000
_cell.angle_alpha   90.00
_cell.angle_beta   90.00
_cell.angle_gamma   90.00
#
_symmetry.space_group_name_H-M   'P 1'
#
loop_
_entity.id
_entity.type
_entity.pdbx_description
1 polymer ?
#
loop_
_entity_poly.entity_id
_entity_poly.type
_entity_poly.pdbx_seq_one_letter_code
_entity_poly.pdbx_strand_id
1 'polypeptide(L)'
;MLTFWSWFILALSAAYANTARIGLFIPASGGKVPEIITDINAIHQEMYSSSVKTKQKQYLKLKGQLESTVDAYISNNKCIRYYPSQHIPFEDLNANSNEHNSVMMAFNINFDNKPDYNIQKLGLNIMDPSANTLRRISKIHDSTIKLIVDYPLIENSEEYFLNQYIDICFENLKLDHSWKSQPRVIEASLEIYFGLTAIKEKYYKSSEIIDSLQNSITAINDDLDILLQQLSDHLKSNETKFRDINEDTLSKYTILGTIVSLFYLLSTCGQIYWLVRYLKINSLA
;
A
#
# COMPACT_ATOMS: atom_id res chain seq x y z
N MET A 1 -21.16 -29.48 41.00
CA MET A 1 -21.42 -30.04 39.66
C MET A 1 -22.12 -29.00 38.76
N LEU A 2 -21.71 -27.72 38.82
CA LEU A 2 -22.34 -26.60 38.09
C LEU A 2 -21.31 -25.70 37.36
N THR A 3 -20.02 -25.99 37.49
CA THR A 3 -18.93 -25.19 36.87
C THR A 3 -18.45 -25.77 35.53
N PHE A 4 -18.85 -27.01 35.19
CA PHE A 4 -18.42 -27.67 33.96
C PHE A 4 -19.25 -27.28 32.73
N TRP A 5 -20.48 -26.78 32.93
CA TRP A 5 -21.38 -26.39 31.84
C TRP A 5 -21.14 -24.96 31.34
N SER A 6 -20.56 -24.09 32.17
CA SER A 6 -20.20 -22.72 31.77
C SER A 6 -19.05 -22.69 30.76
N TRP A 7 -18.12 -23.64 30.84
CA TRP A 7 -16.98 -23.72 29.92
C TRP A 7 -17.35 -24.37 28.58
N PHE A 8 -18.40 -25.20 28.55
CA PHE A 8 -18.88 -25.83 27.33
C PHE A 8 -19.69 -24.87 26.44
N ILE A 9 -20.38 -23.89 27.04
CA ILE A 9 -21.07 -22.83 26.28
C ILE A 9 -20.06 -21.82 25.69
N LEU A 10 -18.94 -21.57 26.39
CA LEU A 10 -17.81 -20.78 25.88
C LEU A 10 -17.00 -21.49 24.77
N ALA A 11 -17.09 -22.82 24.66
CA ALA A 11 -16.48 -23.60 23.59
C ALA A 11 -17.40 -23.78 22.35
N LEU A 12 -18.69 -23.47 22.48
CA LEU A 12 -19.68 -23.53 21.40
C LEU A 12 -19.98 -22.18 20.74
N SER A 13 -19.53 -21.07 21.33
CA SER A 13 -19.17 -19.90 20.55
C SER A 13 -17.86 -20.21 19.83
N ALA A 14 -17.92 -21.01 18.77
CA ALA A 14 -16.89 -20.98 17.75
C ALA A 14 -16.75 -19.51 17.36
N ALA A 15 -15.68 -18.87 17.81
CA ALA A 15 -15.48 -17.45 17.61
C ALA A 15 -15.50 -17.22 16.10
N TYR A 16 -16.58 -16.59 15.60
CA TYR A 16 -16.69 -16.20 14.21
C TYR A 16 -15.46 -15.35 13.91
N ALA A 17 -14.58 -15.87 13.04
CA ALA A 17 -13.44 -15.10 12.59
C ALA A 17 -13.99 -14.10 11.57
N ASN A 18 -14.22 -12.85 11.99
CA ASN A 18 -14.72 -11.78 11.13
C ASN A 18 -13.70 -11.37 10.03
N THR A 19 -12.56 -12.07 9.96
CA THR A 19 -11.52 -11.90 8.96
C THR A 19 -11.05 -13.25 8.41
N ALA A 20 -10.90 -13.35 7.10
CA ALA A 20 -10.29 -14.52 6.45
C ALA A 20 -9.03 -14.12 5.69
N ARG A 21 -7.97 -14.93 5.77
CA ARG A 21 -6.73 -14.72 4.98
C ARG A 21 -6.31 -16.01 4.30
N ILE A 22 -5.99 -15.92 3.01
CA ILE A 22 -5.58 -17.06 2.20
C ILE A 22 -4.47 -16.67 1.23
N GLY A 23 -3.47 -17.55 1.07
CA GLY A 23 -2.48 -17.49 -0.01
C GLY A 23 -2.95 -18.28 -1.23
N LEU A 24 -2.72 -17.76 -2.43
CA LEU A 24 -3.33 -18.20 -3.67
C LEU A 24 -2.31 -18.25 -4.80
N PHE A 25 -2.40 -19.31 -5.60
CA PHE A 25 -1.76 -19.39 -6.91
C PHE A 25 -2.85 -19.27 -7.98
N ILE A 26 -2.70 -18.27 -8.85
CA ILE A 26 -3.62 -17.95 -9.93
C ILE A 26 -2.95 -18.41 -11.24
N PRO A 27 -3.26 -19.63 -11.71
CA PRO A 27 -2.76 -20.11 -13.00
C PRO A 27 -3.35 -19.31 -14.16
N ALA A 28 -2.84 -19.53 -15.36
CA ALA A 28 -3.49 -19.02 -16.57
C ALA A 28 -4.94 -19.51 -16.62
N SER A 29 -5.88 -18.61 -16.92
CA SER A 29 -7.26 -18.98 -17.13
C SER A 29 -7.39 -19.92 -18.33
N GLY A 30 -8.39 -20.82 -18.28
CA GLY A 30 -8.83 -21.56 -19.45
C GLY A 30 -9.24 -20.63 -20.59
N GLY A 31 -9.16 -21.11 -21.83
CA GLY A 31 -9.60 -20.32 -22.98
C GLY A 31 -11.07 -19.89 -22.87
N LYS A 32 -11.42 -18.75 -23.50
CA LYS A 32 -12.79 -18.24 -23.68
C LYS A 32 -13.47 -17.51 -22.51
N VAL A 33 -12.77 -17.15 -21.43
CA VAL A 33 -13.39 -16.40 -20.31
C VAL A 33 -14.18 -15.14 -20.74
N PRO A 34 -13.70 -14.28 -21.67
CA PRO A 34 -14.48 -13.13 -22.13
C PRO A 34 -15.79 -13.51 -22.85
N GLU A 35 -15.80 -14.64 -23.56
CA GLU A 35 -17.00 -15.16 -24.25
C GLU A 35 -18.00 -15.65 -23.22
N ILE A 36 -17.55 -16.42 -22.21
CA ILE A 36 -18.40 -16.96 -21.14
C ILE A 36 -19.08 -15.82 -20.35
N ILE A 37 -18.37 -14.74 -20.04
CA ILE A 37 -18.98 -13.56 -19.37
C ILE A 37 -20.02 -12.89 -20.28
N THR A 38 -19.75 -12.83 -21.59
CA THR A 38 -20.71 -12.27 -22.55
C THR A 38 -21.98 -13.11 -22.56
N ASP A 39 -21.86 -14.43 -22.52
CA ASP A 39 -22.98 -15.36 -22.47
C ASP A 39 -23.77 -15.22 -21.16
N ILE A 40 -23.11 -15.12 -20.01
CA ILE A 40 -23.76 -14.85 -18.71
C ILE A 40 -24.61 -13.57 -18.78
N ASN A 41 -24.04 -12.49 -19.33
CA ASN A 41 -24.77 -11.22 -19.47
C ASN A 41 -25.95 -11.32 -20.44
N ALA A 42 -25.81 -12.05 -21.54
CA ALA A 42 -26.88 -12.27 -22.50
C ALA A 42 -28.03 -13.07 -21.88
N ILE A 43 -27.73 -14.13 -21.12
CA ILE A 43 -28.73 -14.93 -20.40
C ILE A 43 -29.47 -14.06 -19.38
N HIS A 44 -28.73 -13.24 -18.62
CA HIS A 44 -29.34 -12.28 -17.69
C HIS A 44 -30.30 -11.32 -18.40
N GLN A 45 -29.89 -10.72 -19.52
CA GLN A 45 -30.76 -9.83 -20.31
C GLN A 45 -32.03 -10.54 -20.76
N GLU A 46 -31.94 -11.79 -21.21
CA GLU A 46 -33.11 -12.58 -21.59
C GLU A 46 -34.01 -12.89 -20.38
N MET A 47 -33.44 -13.26 -19.23
CA MET A 47 -34.18 -13.51 -17.98
C MET A 47 -34.88 -12.26 -17.45
N TYR A 48 -34.27 -11.09 -17.58
CA TYR A 48 -34.86 -9.83 -17.15
C TYR A 48 -35.94 -9.30 -18.11
N SER A 49 -36.04 -9.83 -19.33
CA SER A 49 -37.10 -9.48 -20.27
C SER A 49 -38.49 -9.91 -19.75
N SER A 50 -39.45 -8.99 -19.78
CA SER A 50 -40.77 -9.15 -19.14
C SER A 50 -41.59 -10.34 -19.65
N SER A 51 -41.30 -10.85 -20.84
CA SER A 51 -41.99 -11.99 -21.46
C SER A 51 -41.55 -13.35 -20.93
N VAL A 52 -40.35 -13.44 -20.33
CA VAL A 52 -39.77 -14.68 -19.81
C VAL A 52 -40.15 -14.89 -18.35
N LYS A 53 -40.19 -13.83 -17.53
CA LYS A 53 -40.63 -13.89 -16.12
C LYS A 53 -42.05 -14.44 -15.98
N THR A 54 -42.90 -14.20 -16.97
CA THR A 54 -44.28 -14.70 -17.03
C THR A 54 -44.38 -16.16 -17.49
N LYS A 55 -43.31 -16.73 -18.08
CA LYS A 55 -43.26 -18.11 -18.59
C LYS A 55 -42.30 -18.97 -17.78
N GLN A 56 -42.81 -19.59 -16.72
CA GLN A 56 -42.05 -20.39 -15.75
C GLN A 56 -41.12 -21.46 -16.39
N LYS A 57 -41.56 -22.18 -17.42
CA LYS A 57 -40.72 -23.19 -18.11
C LYS A 57 -39.51 -22.59 -18.82
N GLN A 58 -39.68 -21.42 -19.45
CA GLN A 58 -38.58 -20.74 -20.16
C GLN A 58 -37.58 -20.16 -19.15
N TYR A 59 -38.08 -19.57 -18.07
CA TYR A 59 -37.26 -19.10 -16.97
C TYR A 59 -36.40 -20.22 -16.35
N LEU A 60 -37.00 -21.39 -16.05
CA LEU A 60 -36.26 -22.53 -15.50
C LEU A 60 -35.17 -23.04 -16.46
N LYS A 61 -35.45 -23.05 -17.77
CA LYS A 61 -34.45 -23.43 -18.78
C LYS A 61 -33.27 -22.46 -18.79
N LEU A 62 -33.54 -21.15 -18.79
CA LEU A 62 -32.49 -20.11 -18.76
C LEU A 62 -31.68 -20.16 -17.47
N LYS A 63 -32.33 -20.40 -16.33
CA LYS A 63 -31.64 -20.60 -15.05
C LYS A 63 -30.64 -21.76 -15.10
N GLY A 64 -31.04 -22.91 -15.65
CA GLY A 64 -30.13 -24.05 -15.81
C GLY A 64 -28.98 -23.77 -16.79
N GLN A 65 -29.22 -22.98 -17.84
CA GLN A 65 -28.16 -22.52 -18.74
C GLN A 65 -27.19 -21.58 -18.04
N LEU A 66 -27.70 -20.66 -17.21
CA LEU A 66 -26.88 -19.75 -16.41
C LEU A 66 -25.96 -20.54 -15.47
N GLU A 67 -26.52 -21.47 -14.69
CA GLU A 67 -25.76 -22.32 -13.76
C GLU A 67 -24.63 -23.07 -14.48
N SER A 68 -24.93 -23.73 -15.60
CA SER A 68 -23.92 -24.44 -16.40
C SER A 68 -22.83 -23.50 -16.96
N THR A 69 -23.19 -22.27 -17.33
CA THR A 69 -22.24 -21.28 -17.88
C THR A 69 -21.35 -20.73 -16.77
N VAL A 70 -21.90 -20.53 -15.58
CA VAL A 70 -21.17 -20.09 -14.38
C VAL A 70 -20.22 -21.18 -13.89
N ASP A 71 -20.62 -22.45 -13.92
CA ASP A 71 -19.72 -23.57 -13.60
C ASP A 71 -18.54 -23.65 -14.59
N ALA A 72 -18.81 -23.40 -15.88
CA ALA A 72 -17.76 -23.27 -16.88
C ALA A 72 -16.84 -22.07 -16.61
N TYR A 73 -17.38 -20.95 -16.15
CA TYR A 73 -16.60 -19.78 -15.75
C TYR A 73 -15.71 -20.09 -14.53
N ILE A 74 -16.27 -20.72 -13.49
CA ILE A 74 -15.57 -21.07 -12.26
C ILE A 74 -14.46 -22.07 -12.53
N SER A 75 -14.71 -23.10 -13.35
CA SER A 75 -13.70 -24.11 -13.70
C SER A 75 -12.55 -23.57 -14.55
N ASN A 76 -12.79 -22.53 -15.35
CA ASN A 76 -11.76 -21.88 -16.16
C ASN A 76 -10.93 -20.84 -15.41
N ASN A 77 -11.29 -20.49 -14.18
CA ASN A 77 -10.64 -19.43 -13.41
C ASN A 77 -10.25 -19.90 -12.01
N LYS A 78 -9.40 -19.14 -11.33
CA LYS A 78 -9.15 -19.38 -9.91
C LYS A 78 -10.23 -18.69 -9.09
N CYS A 79 -11.25 -19.44 -8.72
CA CYS A 79 -12.35 -18.94 -7.88
C CYS A 79 -12.28 -19.47 -6.45
N ILE A 80 -12.77 -18.66 -5.51
CA ILE A 80 -12.90 -19.01 -4.09
C ILE A 80 -14.29 -18.59 -3.65
N ARG A 81 -15.00 -19.51 -2.98
CA ARG A 81 -16.32 -19.26 -2.44
C ARG A 81 -16.24 -18.94 -0.95
N TYR A 82 -16.86 -17.85 -0.53
CA TYR A 82 -17.03 -17.50 0.88
C TYR A 82 -18.50 -17.38 1.25
N TYR A 83 -18.85 -17.85 2.44
CA TYR A 83 -20.19 -17.77 2.99
C TYR A 83 -20.20 -16.71 4.10
N PRO A 84 -20.88 -15.56 3.92
CA PRO A 84 -20.95 -14.54 4.95
C PRO A 84 -21.45 -15.06 6.30
N SER A 85 -22.34 -16.05 6.29
CA SER A 85 -22.86 -16.74 7.47
C SER A 85 -21.81 -17.45 8.33
N GLN A 86 -20.65 -17.80 7.76
CA GLN A 86 -19.53 -18.38 8.51
C GLN A 86 -18.70 -17.34 9.25
N HIS A 87 -18.97 -16.05 9.02
CA HIS A 87 -18.17 -14.93 9.53
C HIS A 87 -19.00 -13.88 10.25
N ILE A 88 -20.32 -13.81 10.01
CA ILE A 88 -21.23 -12.87 10.65
C ILE A 88 -22.44 -13.67 11.15
N PRO A 89 -22.76 -13.60 12.45
CA PRO A 89 -23.99 -14.22 12.97
C PRO A 89 -25.22 -13.45 12.48
N PHE A 90 -26.32 -14.14 12.21
CA PHE A 90 -27.52 -13.53 11.64
C PHE A 90 -28.13 -12.46 12.55
N GLU A 91 -27.98 -12.60 13.86
CA GLU A 91 -28.46 -11.66 14.87
C GLU A 91 -27.83 -10.27 14.72
N ASP A 92 -26.55 -10.20 14.31
CA ASP A 92 -25.82 -8.94 14.13
C ASP A 92 -26.32 -8.14 12.91
N LEU A 93 -27.00 -8.79 11.97
CA LEU A 93 -27.62 -8.13 10.81
C LEU A 93 -28.89 -7.37 11.21
N ASN A 94 -29.64 -7.89 12.19
CA ASN A 94 -30.91 -7.31 12.65
C ASN A 94 -30.73 -6.18 13.67
N ALA A 95 -29.56 -6.11 14.34
CA ALA A 95 -29.28 -5.10 15.36
C ALA A 95 -29.10 -3.68 14.80
N ASN A 96 -28.82 -3.52 13.50
CA ASN A 96 -28.61 -2.23 12.85
C ASN A 96 -29.82 -1.88 11.97
N SER A 97 -30.93 -1.53 12.61
CA SER A 97 -32.24 -1.26 11.99
C SER A 97 -32.34 0.06 11.19
N ASN A 98 -31.32 0.42 10.40
CA ASN A 98 -31.36 1.59 9.51
C ASN A 98 -31.28 1.13 8.05
N GLU A 99 -32.45 0.85 7.48
CA GLU A 99 -32.86 0.90 6.06
C GLU A 99 -32.06 0.15 4.97
N HIS A 100 -30.89 -0.42 5.25
CA HIS A 100 -30.12 -1.22 4.28
C HIS A 100 -29.70 -2.56 4.87
N ASN A 101 -30.45 -3.61 4.50
CA ASN A 101 -30.07 -5.00 4.76
C ASN A 101 -28.98 -5.40 3.77
N SER A 102 -27.73 -5.10 4.11
CA SER A 102 -26.59 -5.50 3.31
C SER A 102 -25.40 -5.89 4.16
N VAL A 103 -24.54 -6.72 3.60
CA VAL A 103 -23.29 -7.15 4.23
C VAL A 103 -22.15 -6.44 3.55
N MET A 104 -21.53 -5.50 4.26
CA MET A 104 -20.31 -4.88 3.79
C MET A 104 -19.11 -5.80 3.99
N MET A 105 -18.33 -5.97 2.94
CA MET A 105 -17.09 -6.74 2.95
C MET A 105 -15.96 -5.90 2.37
N ALA A 106 -14.83 -5.85 3.06
CA ALA A 106 -13.61 -5.23 2.53
C ALA A 106 -12.60 -6.31 2.16
N PHE A 107 -11.97 -6.16 1.00
CA PHE A 107 -11.00 -7.10 0.46
C PHE A 107 -9.68 -6.36 0.26
N ASN A 108 -8.62 -6.99 0.71
CA ASN A 108 -7.25 -6.55 0.54
C ASN A 108 -6.49 -7.68 -0.17
N ILE A 109 -6.09 -7.42 -1.41
CA ILE A 109 -5.42 -8.39 -2.27
C ILE A 109 -4.02 -7.88 -2.52
N ASN A 110 -3.01 -8.65 -2.15
CA ASN A 110 -1.61 -8.36 -2.48
C ASN A 110 -1.12 -9.39 -3.50
N PHE A 111 -0.51 -8.92 -4.58
CA PHE A 111 0.13 -9.75 -5.59
C PHE A 111 1.63 -9.73 -5.38
N ASP A 112 2.19 -10.90 -5.07
CA ASP A 112 3.62 -11.06 -4.76
C ASP A 112 4.48 -10.96 -6.02
N ASN A 113 3.90 -11.26 -7.18
CA ASN A 113 4.53 -11.09 -8.49
C ASN A 113 3.60 -10.39 -9.49
N LYS A 114 4.21 -9.70 -10.46
CA LYS A 114 3.46 -8.99 -11.52
C LYS A 114 3.28 -9.88 -12.76
N PRO A 115 2.12 -9.80 -13.44
CA PRO A 115 1.93 -10.44 -14.73
C PRO A 115 2.80 -9.77 -15.80
N ASP A 116 3.22 -10.53 -16.80
CA ASP A 116 3.78 -9.97 -18.02
C ASP A 116 2.65 -9.42 -18.89
N TYR A 117 2.47 -8.10 -18.82
CA TYR A 117 1.36 -7.39 -19.48
C TYR A 117 1.38 -7.47 -21.00
N ASN A 118 2.47 -7.92 -21.62
CA ASN A 118 2.53 -8.13 -23.06
C ASN A 118 1.86 -9.45 -23.48
N ILE A 119 1.88 -10.46 -22.60
CA ILE A 119 1.40 -11.81 -22.91
C ILE A 119 0.16 -12.21 -22.12
N GLN A 120 -0.13 -11.56 -20.99
CA GLN A 120 -1.27 -11.88 -20.14
C GLN A 120 -1.90 -10.65 -19.49
N LYS A 121 -3.15 -10.80 -19.06
CA LYS A 121 -3.96 -9.77 -18.42
C LYS A 121 -4.62 -10.35 -17.18
N LEU A 122 -4.33 -9.76 -16.03
CA LEU A 122 -4.94 -10.12 -14.76
C LEU A 122 -6.20 -9.30 -14.51
N GLY A 123 -7.28 -9.95 -14.11
CA GLY A 123 -8.56 -9.37 -13.75
C GLY A 123 -9.16 -10.05 -12.52
N LEU A 124 -10.22 -9.45 -11.99
CA LEU A 124 -10.96 -9.92 -10.83
C LEU A 124 -12.46 -9.74 -11.09
N ASN A 125 -13.23 -10.73 -10.71
CA ASN A 125 -14.69 -10.69 -10.73
C ASN A 125 -15.22 -11.22 -9.39
N ILE A 126 -16.15 -10.50 -8.78
CA ILE A 126 -16.84 -10.90 -7.56
C ILE A 126 -18.32 -11.03 -7.91
N MET A 127 -18.89 -12.20 -7.65
CA MET A 127 -20.26 -12.54 -8.02
C MET A 127 -21.07 -13.05 -6.83
N ASP A 128 -22.38 -12.86 -6.90
CA ASP A 128 -23.34 -13.43 -5.96
C ASP A 128 -23.82 -14.84 -6.42
N PRO A 129 -24.67 -15.54 -5.65
CA PRO A 129 -25.19 -16.85 -6.00
C PRO A 129 -26.09 -16.87 -7.24
N SER A 130 -26.61 -15.71 -7.63
CA SER A 130 -27.41 -15.51 -8.84
C SER A 130 -26.55 -15.14 -10.04
N ALA A 131 -25.22 -15.21 -9.91
CA ALA A 131 -24.25 -14.82 -10.92
C ALA A 131 -24.37 -13.35 -11.35
N ASN A 132 -24.89 -12.48 -10.49
CA ASN A 132 -24.78 -11.04 -10.69
C ASN A 132 -23.36 -10.60 -10.33
N THR A 133 -22.80 -9.72 -11.14
CA THR A 133 -21.49 -9.13 -10.87
C THR A 133 -21.63 -8.04 -9.81
N LEU A 134 -21.08 -8.27 -8.61
CA LEU A 134 -21.03 -7.29 -7.53
C LEU A 134 -19.90 -6.28 -7.75
N ARG A 135 -18.75 -6.77 -8.23
CA ARG A 135 -17.59 -5.92 -8.56
C ARG A 135 -16.73 -6.61 -9.61
N ARG A 136 -16.24 -5.84 -10.57
CA ARG A 136 -15.31 -6.32 -11.61
C ARG A 136 -14.17 -5.35 -11.82
N ILE A 137 -12.95 -5.87 -11.86
CA ILE A 137 -11.74 -5.14 -12.25
C ILE A 137 -11.15 -5.88 -13.45
N SER A 138 -11.38 -5.32 -14.64
CA SER A 138 -10.98 -5.99 -15.88
C SER A 138 -9.47 -6.02 -16.10
N LYS A 139 -8.70 -5.10 -15.49
CA LYS A 139 -7.24 -5.02 -15.68
C LYS A 139 -6.57 -4.56 -14.38
N ILE A 140 -5.68 -5.39 -13.85
CA ILE A 140 -4.97 -5.15 -12.60
C ILE A 140 -3.51 -4.81 -12.90
N HIS A 141 -3.10 -3.59 -12.54
CA HIS A 141 -1.72 -3.12 -12.66
C HIS A 141 -0.99 -2.97 -11.33
N ASP A 142 -1.75 -2.76 -10.26
CA ASP A 142 -1.22 -2.48 -8.93
C ASP A 142 -0.78 -3.78 -8.22
N SER A 143 0.26 -3.70 -7.40
CA SER A 143 0.67 -4.82 -6.53
C SER A 143 -0.29 -5.07 -5.38
N THR A 144 -1.10 -4.08 -5.02
CA THR A 144 -2.12 -4.20 -3.97
C THR A 144 -3.43 -3.60 -4.44
N ILE A 145 -4.53 -4.32 -4.23
CA ILE A 145 -5.89 -3.83 -4.46
C ILE A 145 -6.64 -3.84 -3.14
N LYS A 146 -7.28 -2.71 -2.84
CA LYS A 146 -8.25 -2.59 -1.76
C LYS A 146 -9.60 -2.27 -2.36
N LEU A 147 -10.62 -3.05 -2.03
CA LEU A 147 -11.97 -2.86 -2.54
C LEU A 147 -12.99 -3.15 -1.44
N ILE A 148 -14.13 -2.47 -1.53
CA ILE A 148 -15.28 -2.70 -0.66
C ILE A 148 -16.42 -3.17 -1.56
N VAL A 149 -17.10 -4.22 -1.13
CA VAL A 149 -18.31 -4.74 -1.77
C VAL A 149 -19.44 -4.63 -0.77
N ASP A 150 -20.54 -4.08 -1.25
CA ASP A 150 -21.81 -4.06 -0.52
C ASP A 150 -22.68 -5.20 -1.06
N TYR A 151 -22.92 -6.23 -0.24
CA TYR A 151 -23.69 -7.40 -0.64
C TYR A 151 -25.16 -7.23 -0.22
N PRO A 152 -26.10 -7.05 -1.16
CA PRO A 152 -27.49 -6.82 -0.81
C PRO A 152 -28.14 -8.11 -0.30
N LEU A 153 -28.85 -8.03 0.84
CA LEU A 153 -29.73 -9.10 1.32
C LEU A 153 -31.16 -8.75 0.90
N ILE A 154 -31.66 -9.49 -0.10
CA ILE A 154 -32.99 -9.26 -0.67
C ILE A 154 -34.10 -9.71 0.29
N GLU A 155 -33.82 -10.73 1.10
CA GLU A 155 -34.73 -11.28 2.09
C GLU A 155 -34.06 -11.26 3.47
N ASN A 156 -34.81 -10.84 4.49
CA ASN A 156 -34.36 -10.82 5.88
C ASN A 156 -34.78 -12.11 6.61
N SER A 157 -34.33 -13.25 6.11
CA SER A 157 -34.53 -14.54 6.76
C SER A 157 -33.20 -15.24 6.98
N GLU A 158 -33.10 -15.96 8.10
CA GLU A 158 -31.90 -16.70 8.47
C GLU A 158 -31.59 -17.77 7.41
N GLU A 159 -32.61 -18.50 6.95
CA GLU A 159 -32.47 -19.51 5.89
C GLU A 159 -31.93 -18.92 4.59
N TYR A 160 -32.42 -17.74 4.19
CA TYR A 160 -31.88 -17.05 3.01
C TYR A 160 -30.41 -16.70 3.23
N PHE A 161 -30.06 -16.08 4.38
CA PHE A 161 -28.71 -15.66 4.71
C PHE A 161 -27.70 -16.82 4.76
N LEU A 162 -28.08 -17.95 5.36
CA LEU A 162 -27.23 -19.14 5.46
C LEU A 162 -26.84 -19.70 4.08
N ASN A 163 -27.70 -19.51 3.08
CA ASN A 163 -27.47 -19.96 1.70
C ASN A 163 -26.76 -18.94 0.82
N GLN A 164 -26.50 -17.72 1.31
CA GLN A 164 -25.79 -16.70 0.55
C GLN A 164 -24.28 -17.01 0.52
N TYR A 165 -23.67 -16.74 -0.62
CA TYR A 165 -22.23 -16.86 -0.81
C TYR A 165 -21.72 -15.84 -1.83
N ILE A 166 -20.43 -15.59 -1.80
CA ILE A 166 -19.74 -14.82 -2.84
C ILE A 166 -18.68 -15.67 -3.50
N ASP A 167 -18.58 -15.57 -4.82
CA ASP A 167 -17.51 -16.16 -5.60
C ASP A 167 -16.52 -15.07 -6.02
N ILE A 168 -15.27 -15.22 -5.59
CA ILE A 168 -14.17 -14.32 -5.91
C ILE A 168 -13.29 -15.02 -6.94
N CYS A 169 -13.35 -14.56 -8.18
CA CYS A 169 -12.70 -15.19 -9.32
C CYS A 169 -11.60 -14.32 -9.90
N PHE A 170 -10.39 -14.87 -9.94
CA PHE A 170 -9.23 -14.25 -10.58
C PHE A 170 -9.09 -14.74 -12.03
N GLU A 171 -8.99 -13.79 -12.95
CA GLU A 171 -8.91 -14.03 -14.39
C GLU A 171 -7.49 -13.72 -14.87
N ASN A 172 -6.67 -14.73 -15.16
CA ASN A 172 -5.32 -14.55 -15.69
C ASN A 172 -5.30 -14.91 -17.18
N LEU A 173 -5.80 -14.00 -17.99
CA LEU A 173 -6.08 -14.21 -19.40
C LEU A 173 -4.81 -14.15 -20.23
N LYS A 174 -4.58 -15.14 -21.10
CA LYS A 174 -3.54 -15.06 -22.13
C LYS A 174 -3.97 -14.11 -23.25
N LEU A 175 -3.16 -13.10 -23.54
CA LEU A 175 -3.36 -12.14 -24.63
C LEU A 175 -2.69 -12.59 -25.93
N ASP A 176 -1.49 -13.16 -25.84
CA ASP A 176 -0.77 -13.62 -27.00
C ASP A 176 -1.19 -15.05 -27.38
N HIS A 177 -1.80 -15.22 -28.55
CA HIS A 177 -2.23 -16.53 -29.04
C HIS A 177 -1.07 -17.38 -29.59
N SER A 178 0.17 -16.88 -29.60
CA SER A 178 1.33 -17.66 -30.00
C SER A 178 1.55 -18.87 -29.09
N TRP A 179 2.04 -19.97 -29.66
CA TRP A 179 2.26 -21.20 -28.90
C TRP A 179 3.48 -21.11 -27.98
N LYS A 180 4.34 -20.09 -28.20
CA LYS A 180 5.58 -19.88 -27.45
C LYS A 180 5.37 -19.06 -26.19
N SER A 181 4.34 -18.24 -26.11
CA SER A 181 4.03 -17.49 -24.89
C SER A 181 3.39 -18.38 -23.84
N GLN A 182 3.93 -18.32 -22.63
CA GLN A 182 3.39 -19.02 -21.47
C GLN A 182 3.08 -17.98 -20.40
N PRO A 183 1.79 -17.78 -20.05
CA PRO A 183 1.44 -16.89 -18.96
C PRO A 183 2.07 -17.37 -17.65
N ARG A 184 2.62 -16.43 -16.90
CA ARG A 184 3.13 -16.65 -15.56
C ARG A 184 1.97 -16.90 -14.59
N VAL A 185 2.17 -17.87 -13.69
CA VAL A 185 1.30 -18.08 -12.52
C VAL A 185 1.48 -16.91 -11.56
N ILE A 186 0.37 -16.30 -11.15
CA ILE A 186 0.39 -15.17 -10.22
C ILE A 186 0.23 -15.65 -8.78
N GLU A 187 1.09 -15.20 -7.91
CA GLU A 187 1.04 -15.44 -6.47
C GLU A 187 0.35 -14.26 -5.80
N ALA A 188 -0.64 -14.56 -4.96
CA ALA A 188 -1.40 -13.52 -4.28
C ALA A 188 -1.80 -13.95 -2.87
N SER A 189 -1.96 -12.98 -1.99
CA SER A 189 -2.65 -13.14 -0.72
C SER A 189 -3.94 -12.34 -0.73
N LEU A 190 -5.03 -12.96 -0.32
CA LEU A 190 -6.34 -12.34 -0.16
C LEU A 190 -6.66 -12.28 1.33
N GLU A 191 -7.05 -11.10 1.79
CA GLU A 191 -7.56 -10.86 3.13
C GLU A 191 -8.96 -10.22 3.01
N ILE A 192 -9.94 -10.78 3.71
CA ILE A 192 -11.33 -10.35 3.69
C ILE A 192 -11.74 -9.96 5.10
N TYR A 193 -12.41 -8.82 5.24
CA TYR A 193 -13.02 -8.33 6.47
C TYR A 193 -14.53 -8.32 6.29
N PHE A 194 -15.24 -9.04 7.15
CA PHE A 194 -16.69 -9.21 7.09
C PHE A 194 -17.36 -8.29 8.10
N GLY A 195 -18.29 -7.45 7.62
CA GLY A 195 -19.08 -6.55 8.44
C GLY A 195 -18.35 -5.27 8.83
N LEU A 196 -19.15 -4.27 9.23
CA LEU A 196 -18.65 -2.94 9.59
C LEU A 196 -17.70 -2.96 10.80
N THR A 197 -17.93 -3.85 11.76
CA THR A 197 -17.10 -3.94 12.98
C THR A 197 -15.67 -4.30 12.65
N ALA A 198 -15.45 -5.36 11.86
CA ALA A 198 -14.10 -5.78 11.47
C ALA A 198 -13.39 -4.73 10.59
N ILE A 199 -14.14 -4.09 9.68
CA ILE A 199 -13.63 -3.01 8.84
C ILE A 199 -13.19 -1.82 9.71
N LYS A 200 -14.01 -1.41 10.67
CA LYS A 200 -13.70 -0.33 11.62
C LYS A 200 -12.49 -0.67 12.48
N GLU A 201 -12.42 -1.86 13.06
CA GLU A 201 -11.26 -2.29 13.88
C GLU A 201 -9.96 -2.23 13.08
N LYS A 202 -9.98 -2.67 11.82
CA LYS A 202 -8.80 -2.57 10.96
C LYS A 202 -8.43 -1.11 10.68
N TYR A 203 -9.41 -0.25 10.45
CA TYR A 203 -9.20 1.18 10.24
C TYR A 203 -8.59 1.84 11.49
N TYR A 204 -9.14 1.58 12.68
CA TYR A 204 -8.61 2.10 13.94
C TYR A 204 -7.18 1.66 14.20
N LYS A 205 -6.88 0.35 14.06
CA LYS A 205 -5.50 -0.16 14.17
C LYS A 205 -4.55 0.50 13.17
N SER A 206 -5.03 0.78 11.96
CA SER A 206 -4.22 1.47 10.94
C SER A 206 -3.98 2.94 11.30
N SER A 207 -4.99 3.62 11.88
CA SER A 207 -4.88 5.00 12.37
C SER A 207 -3.89 5.10 13.52
N GLU A 208 -3.95 4.20 14.50
CA GLU A 208 -3.00 4.15 15.62
C GLU A 208 -1.55 4.00 15.13
N ILE A 209 -1.33 3.15 14.11
CA ILE A 209 -0.01 3.00 13.49
C ILE A 209 0.43 4.32 12.83
N ILE A 210 -0.47 5.01 12.10
CA ILE A 210 -0.16 6.30 11.47
C ILE A 210 0.19 7.36 12.52
N ASP A 211 -0.59 7.45 13.60
CA ASP A 211 -0.35 8.40 14.69
C ASP A 211 1.00 8.10 15.37
N SER A 212 1.33 6.82 15.56
CA SER A 212 2.64 6.41 16.11
C SER A 212 3.82 6.76 15.19
N LEU A 213 3.64 6.63 13.86
CA LEU A 213 4.64 7.01 12.87
C LEU A 213 4.81 8.52 12.82
N GLN A 214 3.71 9.27 12.90
CA GLN A 214 3.75 10.73 12.94
C GLN A 214 4.51 11.23 14.18
N ASN A 215 4.24 10.67 15.35
CA ASN A 215 4.99 10.98 16.57
C ASN A 215 6.49 10.67 16.44
N SER A 216 6.83 9.56 15.79
CA SER A 216 8.22 9.18 15.54
C SER A 216 8.91 10.15 14.57
N ILE A 217 8.21 10.62 13.54
CA ILE A 217 8.72 11.62 12.59
C ILE A 217 8.96 12.96 13.29
N THR A 218 8.03 13.39 14.15
CA THR A 218 8.19 14.64 14.93
C THR A 218 9.43 14.56 15.83
N ALA A 219 9.63 13.43 16.54
CA ALA A 219 10.82 13.24 17.36
C ALA A 219 12.13 13.29 16.54
N ILE A 220 12.14 12.70 15.34
CA ILE A 220 13.29 12.77 14.43
C ILE A 220 13.55 14.22 13.97
N ASN A 221 12.50 15.00 13.70
CA ASN A 221 12.65 16.41 13.35
C ASN A 221 13.22 17.23 14.50
N ASP A 222 12.75 17.01 15.74
CA ASP A 222 13.27 17.69 16.92
C ASP A 222 14.77 17.36 17.14
N ASP A 223 15.15 16.09 16.98
CA ASP A 223 16.56 15.68 17.04
C ASP A 223 17.39 16.32 15.92
N LEU A 224 16.83 16.45 14.71
CA LEU A 224 17.49 17.10 13.58
C LEU A 224 17.72 18.59 13.84
N ASP A 225 16.73 19.28 14.41
CA ASP A 225 16.84 20.70 14.78
C ASP A 225 17.90 20.91 15.86
N ILE A 226 17.98 20.01 16.86
CA ILE A 226 19.05 20.04 17.87
C ILE A 226 20.42 19.87 17.22
N LEU A 227 20.57 18.91 16.30
CA LEU A 227 21.84 18.69 15.59
C LEU A 227 22.23 19.88 14.71
N LEU A 228 21.26 20.49 14.02
CA LEU A 228 21.49 21.69 13.21
C LEU A 228 21.91 22.88 14.08
N GLN A 229 21.29 23.05 15.25
CA GLN A 229 21.62 24.11 16.18
C GLN A 229 23.02 23.90 16.78
N GLN A 230 23.35 22.67 17.20
CA GLN A 230 24.70 22.32 17.64
C GLN A 230 25.74 22.57 16.55
N LEU A 231 25.45 22.20 15.30
CA LEU A 231 26.34 22.45 14.16
C LEU A 231 26.54 23.95 13.94
N SER A 232 25.47 24.74 13.93
CA SER A 232 25.53 26.20 13.83
C SER A 232 26.38 26.81 14.93
N ASP A 233 26.17 26.39 16.18
CA ASP A 233 26.90 26.93 17.32
C ASP A 233 28.37 26.51 17.32
N HIS A 234 28.68 25.28 16.91
CA HIS A 234 30.04 24.83 16.66
C HIS A 234 30.70 25.61 15.51
N LEU A 235 29.99 25.87 14.43
CA LEU A 235 30.52 26.66 13.30
C LEU A 235 30.79 28.11 13.71
N LYS A 236 29.90 28.74 14.47
CA LYS A 236 30.12 30.09 15.01
C LYS A 236 31.32 30.13 15.95
N SER A 237 31.39 29.19 16.90
CA SER A 237 32.50 29.12 17.85
C SER A 237 33.84 28.88 17.14
N ASN A 238 33.86 27.97 16.17
CA ASN A 238 35.06 27.67 15.41
C ASN A 238 35.47 28.82 14.48
N GLU A 239 34.52 29.50 13.81
CA GLU A 239 34.81 30.68 12.99
C GLU A 239 35.49 31.77 13.81
N THR A 240 34.94 32.09 14.98
CA THR A 240 35.50 33.13 15.84
C THR A 240 36.91 32.74 16.32
N LYS A 241 37.09 31.47 16.71
CA LYS A 241 38.41 30.96 17.11
C LYS A 241 39.43 31.00 15.99
N PHE A 242 39.06 30.61 14.77
CA PHE A 242 39.96 30.65 13.61
C PHE A 242 40.26 32.09 13.18
N ARG A 243 39.28 32.99 13.26
CA ARG A 243 39.46 34.41 12.99
C ARG A 243 40.43 35.04 13.99
N ASP A 244 40.26 34.79 15.28
CA ASP A 244 41.14 35.31 16.33
C ASP A 244 42.58 34.81 16.16
N ILE A 245 42.77 33.52 15.83
CA ILE A 245 44.09 32.95 15.55
C ILE A 245 44.71 33.61 14.30
N ASN A 246 43.92 33.87 13.27
CA ASN A 246 44.40 34.48 12.04
C ASN A 246 44.79 35.96 12.26
N GLU A 247 43.98 36.71 13.00
CA GLU A 247 44.28 38.11 13.36
C GLU A 247 45.52 38.23 14.25
N ASP A 248 45.66 37.35 15.25
CA ASP A 248 46.85 37.31 16.12
C ASP A 248 48.12 36.95 15.32
N THR A 249 48.01 35.98 14.41
CA THR A 249 49.13 35.58 13.54
C THR A 249 49.54 36.74 12.63
N LEU A 250 48.58 37.39 11.96
CA LEU A 250 48.82 38.55 11.10
C LEU A 250 49.46 39.71 11.87
N SER A 251 48.95 40.02 13.06
CA SER A 251 49.48 41.08 13.93
C SER A 251 50.94 40.82 14.29
N LYS A 252 51.27 39.60 14.74
CA LYS A 252 52.64 39.21 15.09
C LYS A 252 53.61 39.32 13.90
N TYR A 253 53.21 38.83 12.72
CA TYR A 253 54.05 38.96 11.51
C TYR A 253 54.21 40.41 11.07
N THR A 254 53.18 41.24 11.21
CA THR A 254 53.24 42.66 10.86
C THR A 254 54.19 43.43 11.78
N ILE A 255 54.15 43.18 13.10
CA ILE A 255 55.09 43.75 14.07
C ILE A 255 56.52 43.33 13.73
N LEU A 256 56.74 42.04 13.48
CA LEU A 256 58.07 41.51 13.17
C LEU A 256 58.61 42.06 11.85
N GLY A 257 57.77 42.16 10.82
CA GLY A 257 58.12 42.79 9.54
C GLY A 257 58.47 44.27 9.69
N THR A 258 57.76 45.00 10.55
CA THR A 258 58.05 46.41 10.86
C THR A 258 59.42 46.55 11.53
N ILE A 259 59.74 45.69 12.50
CA ILE A 259 61.03 45.69 13.19
C ILE A 259 62.17 45.40 12.21
N VAL A 260 62.04 44.36 11.38
CA VAL A 260 63.06 44.01 10.37
C VAL A 260 63.28 45.15 9.38
N SER A 261 62.20 45.80 8.93
CA SER A 261 62.28 46.95 8.03
C SER A 261 63.01 48.14 8.66
N LEU A 262 62.77 48.42 9.95
CA LEU A 262 63.48 49.45 10.72
C LEU A 262 64.98 49.14 10.82
N PHE A 263 65.35 47.90 11.13
CA PHE A 263 66.76 47.48 11.15
C PHE A 263 67.43 47.64 9.79
N TYR A 264 66.74 47.27 8.71
CA TYR A 264 67.24 47.44 7.35
C TYR A 264 67.46 48.92 7.00
N LEU A 265 66.51 49.80 7.33
CA LEU A 265 66.65 51.24 7.13
C LEU A 265 67.82 51.83 7.92
N LEU A 266 67.94 51.48 9.21
CA LEU A 266 69.06 51.92 10.05
C LEU A 266 70.41 51.44 9.51
N SER A 267 70.49 50.18 9.07
CA SER A 267 71.70 49.63 8.44
C SER A 267 72.05 50.38 7.15
N THR A 268 71.06 50.66 6.30
CA THR A 268 71.26 51.38 5.04
C THR A 268 71.73 52.81 5.29
N CYS A 269 71.11 53.52 6.23
CA CYS A 269 71.56 54.86 6.66
C CYS A 269 72.99 54.82 7.21
N GLY A 270 73.33 53.80 8.01
CA GLY A 270 74.68 53.58 8.52
C GLY A 270 75.70 53.34 7.40
N GLN A 271 75.36 52.51 6.41
CA GLN A 271 76.20 52.25 5.23
C GLN A 271 76.41 53.50 4.39
N ILE A 272 75.35 54.28 4.14
CA ILE A 272 75.44 55.56 3.42
C ILE A 272 76.32 56.54 4.20
N TYR A 273 76.12 56.66 5.51
CA TYR A 273 76.93 57.53 6.37
C TYR A 273 78.41 57.13 6.35
N TRP A 274 78.69 55.83 6.49
CA TRP A 274 80.04 55.29 6.39
C TRP A 274 80.66 55.56 5.01
N LEU A 275 79.92 55.33 3.92
CA LEU A 275 80.37 55.56 2.56
C LEU A 275 80.71 57.03 2.31
N VAL A 276 79.84 57.95 2.75
CA VAL A 276 80.08 59.40 2.66
C VAL A 276 81.35 59.78 3.42
N ARG A 277 81.54 59.24 4.63
CA ARG A 277 82.74 59.51 5.43
C ARG A 277 84.00 58.93 4.77
N TYR A 278 83.93 57.71 4.25
CA TYR A 278 85.03 57.03 3.57
C TYR A 278 85.48 57.78 2.31
N LEU A 279 84.53 58.21 1.48
CA LEU A 279 84.82 59.00 0.28
C LEU A 279 85.48 60.35 0.61
N LYS A 280 85.01 61.03 1.66
CA LYS A 280 85.61 62.28 2.16
C LYS A 280 87.04 62.10 2.67
N ILE A 281 87.33 61.01 3.40
CA ILE A 281 88.67 60.76 3.96
C ILE A 281 89.67 60.44 2.85
N ASN A 282 89.24 59.75 1.80
CA ASN A 282 90.11 59.32 0.71
C ASN A 282 90.13 60.28 -0.49
N SER A 283 89.58 61.49 -0.36
CA SER A 283 89.59 62.53 -1.42
C SER A 283 88.91 62.12 -2.72
N LEU A 284 87.97 61.17 -2.66
CA LEU A 284 87.28 60.59 -3.82
C LEU A 284 85.90 61.24 -4.08
N ALA A 285 85.51 62.20 -3.24
CA ALA A 285 84.28 62.99 -3.34
C ALA A 285 84.54 64.47 -3.08
#